data_AF-A0A1V8TSI8-F1
#
_entry.id   AF-A0A1V8TSI8-F1
#
_cell.length_a   1.000
_cell.length_b   1.000
_cell.length_c   1.000
_cell.angle_alpha   90.00
_cell.angle_beta   90.00
_cell.angle_gamma   90.00
#
_symmetry.space_group_name_H-M   'P 1'
#
loop_
_entity.id
_entity.type
_entity.pdbx_description
1 polymer ?
#
loop_
_entity_poly.entity_id
_entity_poly.type
_entity_poly.pdbx_seq_one_letter_code
_entity_poly.pdbx_strand_id
1 'polypeptide(L)'
;MALPRWLLPLSLGLLMLTGIVEMAFISSMVYWLHRFAGGEYTVATPTLTGTTFTLHGKPKHFLLNQGHTSNGAAGTAFVGVGLGGILVLWLRARALRRGDYRGFTKAIYHAWLVLVVLSALLSIAALVYTYLLTYQHWGQTINIVTASELNNKPFPEQVAYPTQAWTPENWFKAVLKLPLAEKSDRNNIWNHLYIMRAWRWNLIPLVVFGVIFAVVALLDAREKKRFMGSRRALWKGRV
;
A
#
# COMPACT_ATOMS: atom_id res chain seq x y z
N MET A 1 29.52 -16.65 -8.78
CA MET A 1 28.49 -17.67 -8.45
C MET A 1 27.28 -17.40 -9.34
N ALA A 2 26.74 -18.40 -10.02
CA ALA A 2 25.56 -18.26 -10.87
C ALA A 2 24.30 -18.13 -10.01
N LEU A 3 23.35 -17.29 -10.40
CA LEU A 3 22.10 -17.12 -9.67
C LEU A 3 21.23 -18.38 -9.82
N PRO A 4 20.69 -18.97 -8.73
CA PRO A 4 19.79 -20.11 -8.85
C PRO A 4 18.57 -19.77 -9.72
N ARG A 5 18.23 -20.66 -10.67
CA ARG A 5 17.19 -20.40 -11.69
C ARG A 5 15.78 -20.23 -11.09
N TRP A 6 15.55 -20.77 -9.89
CA TRP A 6 14.28 -20.67 -9.17
C TRP A 6 14.15 -19.38 -8.34
N LEU A 7 15.23 -18.65 -8.11
CA LEU A 7 15.21 -17.49 -7.21
C LEU A 7 14.39 -16.32 -7.78
N LEU A 8 14.51 -16.07 -9.09
CA LEU A 8 13.75 -15.02 -9.78
C LEU A 8 12.23 -15.27 -9.72
N PRO A 9 11.69 -16.44 -10.11
CA PRO A 9 10.25 -16.68 -10.02
C PRO A 9 9.75 -16.76 -8.56
N LEU A 10 10.54 -17.30 -7.63
CA LEU A 10 10.14 -17.32 -6.22
C LEU A 10 10.00 -15.91 -5.64
N SER A 11 11.03 -15.07 -5.82
CA SER A 11 11.00 -13.69 -5.32
C SER A 11 9.91 -12.85 -5.99
N LEU A 12 9.61 -13.09 -7.28
CA LEU A 12 8.46 -12.48 -7.96
C LEU A 12 7.14 -12.90 -7.32
N GLY A 13 6.96 -14.20 -7.05
CA GLY A 13 5.74 -14.73 -6.42
C GLY A 13 5.51 -14.13 -5.02
N LEU A 14 6.56 -14.00 -4.21
CA LEU A 14 6.49 -13.38 -2.88
C LEU A 14 6.15 -11.88 -2.95
N LEU A 15 6.74 -11.15 -3.90
CA LEU A 15 6.39 -9.75 -4.16
C LEU A 15 4.92 -9.60 -4.58
N MET A 16 4.44 -10.48 -5.47
CA MET A 16 3.05 -10.46 -5.90
C MET A 16 2.09 -10.78 -4.75
N LEU A 17 2.41 -11.77 -3.92
CA LEU A 17 1.59 -12.14 -2.77
C LEU A 17 1.46 -10.98 -1.77
N THR A 18 2.57 -10.33 -1.44
CA THR A 18 2.53 -9.17 -0.54
C THR A 18 1.82 -7.98 -1.15
N GLY A 19 2.00 -7.74 -2.46
CA GLY A 19 1.29 -6.69 -3.19
C GLY A 19 -0.23 -6.89 -3.24
N ILE A 20 -0.72 -8.11 -3.49
CA ILE A 20 -2.17 -8.36 -3.54
C ILE A 20 -2.81 -8.30 -2.15
N VAL A 21 -2.12 -8.77 -1.11
CA VAL A 21 -2.59 -8.65 0.28
C VAL A 21 -2.67 -7.17 0.69
N GLU A 22 -1.67 -6.37 0.33
CA GLU A 22 -1.66 -4.93 0.60
C GLU A 22 -2.85 -4.23 -0.07
N MET A 23 -3.08 -4.49 -1.36
CA MET A 23 -4.24 -3.96 -2.07
C MET A 23 -5.56 -4.42 -1.43
N ALA A 24 -5.67 -5.68 -1.01
CA ALA A 24 -6.88 -6.19 -0.37
C ALA A 24 -7.19 -5.44 0.93
N PHE A 25 -6.18 -5.17 1.77
CA PHE A 25 -6.39 -4.36 2.97
C PHE A 25 -6.80 -2.92 2.61
N ILE A 26 -6.15 -2.29 1.64
CA ILE A 26 -6.50 -0.92 1.22
C ILE A 26 -7.91 -0.85 0.65
N SER A 27 -8.29 -1.78 -0.23
CA SER A 27 -9.64 -1.85 -0.79
C SER A 27 -10.70 -2.02 0.29
N SER A 28 -10.44 -2.89 1.28
CA SER A 28 -11.33 -3.07 2.43
C SER A 28 -11.48 -1.78 3.23
N MET A 29 -10.37 -1.09 3.54
CA MET A 29 -10.41 0.19 4.25
C MET A 29 -11.14 1.28 3.47
N VAL A 30 -10.85 1.45 2.17
CA VAL A 30 -11.48 2.48 1.33
C VAL A 30 -12.98 2.24 1.25
N TYR A 31 -13.40 1.00 0.99
CA TYR A 31 -14.82 0.63 1.01
C TYR A 31 -15.47 0.99 2.34
N TRP A 32 -14.86 0.60 3.45
CA TRP A 32 -15.38 0.89 4.77
C TRP A 32 -15.46 2.40 5.07
N LEU A 33 -14.43 3.16 4.70
CA LEU A 33 -14.40 4.61 4.86
C LEU A 33 -15.52 5.30 4.08
N HIS A 34 -15.83 4.83 2.87
CA HIS A 34 -16.90 5.42 2.06
C HIS A 34 -18.30 4.98 2.51
N ARG A 35 -18.47 3.72 2.94
CA ARG A 35 -19.80 3.17 3.22
C ARG A 35 -20.24 3.33 4.67
N PHE A 36 -19.33 3.15 5.63
CA PHE A 36 -19.66 3.12 7.06
C PHE A 36 -19.12 4.35 7.78
N ALA A 37 -17.84 4.66 7.61
CA ALA A 37 -17.25 5.81 8.28
C ALA A 37 -17.69 7.16 7.70
N GLY A 38 -18.46 7.18 6.60
CA GLY A 38 -19.13 8.38 6.10
C GLY A 38 -20.43 8.72 6.84
N GLY A 39 -20.89 7.85 7.74
CA GLY A 39 -22.04 8.07 8.60
C GLY A 39 -21.73 8.91 9.84
N GLU A 40 -22.49 8.66 10.89
CA GLU A 40 -22.39 9.38 12.17
C GLU A 40 -22.32 8.38 13.32
N TYR A 41 -21.66 8.78 14.41
CA TYR A 41 -21.57 8.01 15.64
C TYR A 41 -22.30 8.74 16.75
N THR A 42 -23.17 8.03 17.46
CA THR A 42 -23.86 8.57 18.63
C THR A 42 -22.94 8.45 19.84
N VAL A 43 -22.66 9.57 20.50
CA VAL A 43 -21.76 9.66 21.66
C VAL A 43 -22.56 10.13 22.87
N ALA A 44 -22.43 9.42 23.99
CA ALA A 44 -23.05 9.84 25.25
C ALA A 44 -22.35 11.08 25.82
N THR A 45 -23.13 12.07 26.27
CA THR A 45 -22.58 13.30 26.83
C THR A 45 -22.06 13.05 28.26
N PRO A 46 -20.88 13.58 28.65
CA PRO A 46 -20.37 13.41 30.01
C PRO A 46 -21.12 14.20 31.08
N THR A 47 -21.77 15.31 30.69
CA THR A 47 -22.32 16.30 31.61
C THR A 47 -23.76 16.04 32.00
N LEU A 48 -24.53 15.29 31.20
CA LEU A 48 -25.95 15.03 31.42
C LEU A 48 -26.29 13.58 31.06
N THR A 49 -26.55 12.77 32.08
CA THR A 49 -26.97 11.36 31.95
C THR A 49 -28.20 11.26 31.05
N GLY A 50 -28.11 10.44 30.00
CA GLY A 50 -29.22 10.22 29.05
C GLY A 50 -29.24 11.17 27.85
N THR A 51 -28.31 12.13 27.77
CA THR A 51 -28.14 12.97 26.57
C THR A 51 -27.04 12.42 25.66
N THR A 52 -27.20 12.61 24.35
CA THR A 52 -26.24 12.19 23.33
C THR A 52 -26.04 13.30 22.31
N PHE A 53 -24.87 13.31 21.67
CA PHE A 53 -24.63 14.10 20.47
C PHE A 53 -24.12 13.19 19.34
N THR A 54 -24.25 13.66 18.10
CA THR A 54 -23.73 12.95 16.93
C THR A 54 -22.35 13.47 16.56
N LEU A 55 -21.43 12.56 16.24
CA LEU A 55 -20.11 12.86 15.72
C LEU A 55 -20.03 12.37 14.28
N HIS A 56 -19.70 13.27 13.34
CA HIS A 56 -19.45 12.85 11.96
C HIS A 56 -18.31 11.83 11.89
N GLY A 57 -18.47 10.78 11.09
CA GLY A 57 -17.55 9.65 11.08
C GLY A 57 -16.15 9.96 10.53
N LYS A 58 -15.97 11.11 9.86
CA LYS A 58 -14.68 11.61 9.39
C LYS A 58 -14.35 12.99 9.99
N PRO A 59 -13.08 13.29 10.28
CA PRO A 59 -12.67 14.64 10.65
C PRO A 59 -12.56 15.51 9.40
N LYS A 60 -12.55 16.84 9.60
CA LYS A 60 -12.42 17.82 8.51
C LYS A 60 -11.09 17.68 7.78
N HIS A 61 -10.00 17.47 8.52
CA HIS A 61 -8.65 17.35 7.98
C HIS A 61 -8.20 15.89 7.97
N PHE A 62 -8.77 15.12 7.04
CA PHE A 62 -8.52 13.69 6.93
C PHE A 62 -7.35 13.39 5.98
N LEU A 63 -6.28 12.82 6.54
CA LEU A 63 -5.04 12.53 5.83
C LEU A 63 -5.13 11.16 5.17
N LEU A 64 -5.34 11.12 3.85
CA LEU A 64 -5.52 9.88 3.08
C LEU A 64 -4.37 9.58 2.09
N ASN A 65 -3.49 10.55 1.85
CA ASN A 65 -2.47 10.45 0.81
C ASN A 65 -1.48 9.31 1.03
N GLN A 66 -1.13 8.99 2.27
CA GLN A 66 -0.30 7.84 2.60
C GLN A 66 -0.96 6.50 2.18
N GLY A 67 -2.29 6.42 2.32
CA GLY A 67 -3.08 5.30 1.80
C GLY A 67 -3.02 5.23 0.28
N HIS A 68 -3.18 6.36 -0.42
CA HIS A 68 -3.05 6.41 -1.87
C HIS A 68 -1.63 6.05 -2.36
N THR A 69 -0.58 6.51 -1.67
CA THR A 69 0.82 6.17 -1.99
C THR A 69 1.08 4.67 -1.80
N SER A 70 0.65 4.08 -0.69
CA SER A 70 0.76 2.63 -0.47
C SER A 70 0.00 1.80 -1.51
N ASN A 71 -1.18 2.27 -1.94
CA ASN A 71 -1.96 1.63 -2.99
C ASN A 71 -1.20 1.65 -4.33
N GLY A 72 -0.62 2.82 -4.67
CA GLY A 72 0.24 2.96 -5.85
C GLY A 72 1.45 2.03 -5.80
N ALA A 73 2.10 1.90 -4.64
CA ALA A 73 3.22 0.98 -4.46
C ALA A 73 2.79 -0.49 -4.65
N ALA A 74 1.71 -0.91 -3.99
CA ALA A 74 1.18 -2.28 -4.06
C ALA A 74 0.69 -2.64 -5.48
N GLY A 75 -0.06 -1.74 -6.11
CA GLY A 75 -0.55 -1.91 -7.48
C GLY A 75 0.60 -1.97 -8.49
N THR A 76 1.63 -1.14 -8.33
CA THR A 76 2.83 -1.20 -9.18
C THR A 76 3.57 -2.52 -8.99
N ALA A 77 3.72 -2.99 -7.75
CA ALA A 77 4.38 -4.26 -7.45
C ALA A 77 3.60 -5.46 -8.03
N PHE A 78 2.28 -5.49 -7.87
CA PHE A 78 1.46 -6.61 -8.34
C PHE A 78 1.23 -6.59 -9.86
N VAL A 79 0.80 -5.45 -10.40
CA VAL A 79 0.42 -5.34 -11.82
C VAL A 79 1.64 -5.09 -12.70
N GLY A 80 2.37 -3.99 -12.44
CA GLY A 80 3.47 -3.56 -13.29
C GLY A 80 4.67 -4.50 -13.21
N VAL A 81 5.10 -4.82 -12.00
CA VAL A 81 6.25 -5.71 -11.77
C VAL A 81 5.84 -7.17 -11.85
N GLY A 82 4.76 -7.58 -11.17
CA GLY A 82 4.26 -8.96 -11.13
C GLY A 82 3.77 -9.46 -12.48
N LEU A 83 2.55 -9.07 -12.86
CA LEU A 83 1.91 -9.50 -14.10
C LEU A 83 2.71 -9.07 -15.34
N GLY A 84 3.16 -7.81 -15.36
CA GLY A 84 4.04 -7.30 -16.41
C GLY A 84 5.35 -8.09 -16.49
N GLY A 85 5.94 -8.46 -15.34
CA GLY A 85 7.16 -9.26 -15.30
C GLY A 85 6.98 -10.66 -15.85
N ILE A 86 5.89 -11.35 -15.53
CA ILE A 86 5.57 -12.67 -16.11
C ILE A 86 5.55 -12.58 -17.63
N LEU A 87 4.84 -11.59 -18.19
CA LEU A 87 4.75 -11.38 -19.64
C LEU A 87 6.12 -11.05 -20.26
N VAL A 88 6.86 -10.10 -19.69
CA VAL A 88 8.16 -9.66 -20.19
C VAL A 88 9.19 -10.79 -20.14
N LEU A 89 9.23 -11.54 -19.05
CA LEU A 89 10.13 -12.69 -18.89
C LEU A 89 9.80 -13.81 -19.88
N TRP A 90 8.50 -14.05 -20.12
CA TRP A 90 8.03 -15.00 -21.14
C TRP A 90 8.43 -14.57 -22.55
N LEU A 91 8.19 -13.31 -22.92
CA LEU A 91 8.59 -12.75 -24.21
C LEU A 91 10.12 -12.86 -24.42
N ARG A 92 10.90 -12.53 -23.39
CA ARG A 92 12.37 -12.68 -23.42
C ARG A 92 12.77 -14.14 -23.63
N ALA A 93 12.16 -15.09 -22.90
CA ALA A 93 12.47 -16.50 -23.04
C ALA A 93 12.15 -17.03 -24.45
N ARG A 94 11.01 -16.62 -25.02
CA ARG A 94 10.60 -16.96 -26.39
C ARG A 94 11.56 -16.38 -27.44
N ALA A 95 11.94 -15.11 -27.31
CA ALA A 95 12.87 -14.44 -28.22
C ALA A 95 14.27 -15.07 -28.18
N LEU A 96 14.78 -15.42 -26.99
CA LEU A 96 16.06 -16.11 -26.85
C LEU A 96 16.07 -17.49 -27.50
N ARG A 97 14.98 -18.27 -27.38
CA ARG A 97 14.85 -19.57 -28.06
C ARG A 97 14.86 -19.45 -29.59
N ARG A 98 14.32 -18.35 -30.12
CA ARG A 98 14.26 -18.07 -31.57
C ARG A 98 15.52 -17.38 -32.12
N GLY A 99 16.47 -17.02 -31.26
CA GLY A 99 17.65 -16.24 -31.66
C GLY A 99 17.38 -14.76 -31.97
N ASP A 100 16.15 -14.28 -31.75
CA ASP A 100 15.67 -12.95 -32.15
C ASP A 100 15.52 -11.98 -30.96
N TYR A 101 16.47 -12.02 -30.03
CA TYR A 101 16.49 -11.07 -28.91
C TYR A 101 17.05 -9.71 -29.37
N ARG A 102 16.22 -8.93 -30.08
CA ARG A 102 16.56 -7.63 -30.67
C ARG A 102 15.41 -6.62 -30.52
N GLY A 103 15.70 -5.35 -30.80
CA GLY A 103 14.72 -4.27 -30.87
C GLY A 103 13.76 -4.19 -29.69
N PHE A 104 12.47 -4.38 -29.98
CA PHE A 104 11.35 -4.20 -29.06
C PHE A 104 11.41 -5.06 -27.79
N THR A 105 11.70 -6.37 -27.90
CA THR A 105 11.78 -7.27 -26.72
C THR A 105 12.89 -6.85 -25.76
N LYS A 106 14.00 -6.35 -26.30
CA LYS A 106 15.09 -5.79 -25.48
C LYS A 106 14.65 -4.49 -24.82
N ALA A 107 14.02 -3.58 -25.56
CA ALA A 107 13.53 -2.30 -25.02
C ALA A 107 12.52 -2.50 -23.87
N ILE A 108 11.51 -3.33 -24.08
CA ILE A 108 10.51 -3.66 -23.05
C ILE A 108 11.15 -4.28 -21.81
N TYR A 109 12.11 -5.20 -22.00
CA TYR A 109 12.81 -5.80 -20.86
C TYR A 109 13.58 -4.77 -20.03
N HIS A 110 14.22 -3.78 -20.67
CA HIS A 110 14.93 -2.71 -19.95
C HIS A 110 13.95 -1.75 -19.27
N ALA A 111 12.88 -1.36 -19.95
CA ALA A 111 11.83 -0.53 -19.37
C ALA A 111 11.22 -1.20 -18.13
N TRP A 112 10.94 -2.51 -18.20
CA TRP A 112 10.47 -3.29 -17.06
C TRP A 112 11.52 -3.36 -15.93
N LEU A 113 12.81 -3.53 -16.22
CA LEU A 113 13.85 -3.46 -15.18
C LEU A 113 13.91 -2.10 -14.48
N VAL A 114 13.74 -1.00 -15.22
CA VAL A 114 13.64 0.34 -14.63
C VAL A 114 12.41 0.43 -13.74
N LEU A 115 11.26 -0.07 -14.21
CA LEU A 115 10.03 -0.13 -13.41
C LEU A 115 10.19 -0.94 -12.12
N VAL A 116 10.94 -2.05 -12.15
CA VAL A 116 11.25 -2.84 -10.95
C VAL A 116 11.98 -2.01 -9.89
N VAL A 117 13.00 -1.23 -10.30
CA VAL A 117 13.74 -0.36 -9.39
C VAL A 117 12.85 0.76 -8.85
N LEU A 118 12.08 1.42 -9.73
CA LEU A 118 11.14 2.47 -9.33
C LEU A 118 10.06 1.95 -8.38
N SER A 119 9.57 0.72 -8.60
CA SER A 119 8.60 0.07 -7.72
C SER A 119 9.15 -0.18 -6.32
N ALA A 120 10.43 -0.59 -6.20
CA ALA A 120 11.07 -0.78 -4.91
C ALA A 120 11.31 0.56 -4.19
N LEU A 121 11.69 1.61 -4.92
CA LEU A 121 11.81 2.96 -4.36
C LEU A 121 10.46 3.50 -3.89
N LEU A 122 9.40 3.28 -4.68
CA LEU A 122 8.05 3.70 -4.33
C LEU A 122 7.52 2.96 -3.09
N SER A 123 7.80 1.66 -2.94
CA SER A 123 7.40 0.93 -1.72
C SER A 123 8.15 1.42 -0.48
N ILE A 124 9.44 1.74 -0.60
CA ILE A 124 10.21 2.36 0.50
C ILE A 124 9.60 3.72 0.88
N ALA A 125 9.33 4.56 -0.12
CA ALA A 125 8.70 5.87 0.12
C ALA A 125 7.31 5.73 0.77
N ALA A 126 6.51 4.77 0.33
CA ALA A 126 5.20 4.48 0.91
C ALA A 126 5.29 4.01 2.38
N LEU A 127 6.27 3.16 2.69
CA LEU A 127 6.53 2.70 4.06
C LEU A 127 6.91 3.87 4.96
N VAL A 128 7.92 4.65 4.58
CA VAL A 128 8.39 5.78 5.36
C VAL A 128 7.27 6.80 5.55
N TYR A 129 6.57 7.16 4.47
CA TYR A 129 5.49 8.14 4.53
C TYR A 129 4.35 7.68 5.45
N THR A 130 3.90 6.42 5.32
CA THR A 130 2.84 5.85 6.15
C THR A 130 3.25 5.83 7.63
N TYR A 131 4.42 5.30 7.97
CA TYR A 131 4.85 5.20 9.37
C TYR A 131 5.10 6.57 10.00
N LEU A 132 5.79 7.46 9.29
CA LEU A 132 6.10 8.79 9.80
C LEU A 132 4.82 9.58 10.07
N LEU A 133 3.88 9.60 9.11
CA LEU A 133 2.64 10.35 9.27
C LEU A 133 1.77 9.75 10.38
N THR A 134 1.62 8.42 10.45
CA THR A 134 0.89 7.78 11.55
C THR A 134 1.54 8.06 12.92
N TYR A 135 2.87 8.13 12.99
CA TYR A 135 3.57 8.42 14.24
C TYR A 135 3.46 9.90 14.67
N GLN A 136 3.59 10.84 13.72
CA GLN A 136 3.44 12.28 14.00
C GLN A 136 2.06 12.64 14.57
N HIS A 137 1.04 11.84 14.25
CA HIS A 137 -0.33 12.00 14.71
C HIS A 137 -0.69 11.04 15.86
N TRP A 138 0.30 10.39 16.49
CA TRP A 138 0.05 9.45 17.56
C TRP A 138 -0.42 10.15 18.84
N GLY A 139 -1.30 9.47 19.58
CA GLY A 139 -1.74 9.93 20.91
C GLY A 139 -2.78 11.05 20.89
N GLN A 140 -3.14 11.58 19.71
CA GLN A 140 -4.23 12.54 19.56
C GLN A 140 -5.53 12.01 20.19
N THR A 141 -6.34 12.92 20.74
CA THR A 141 -7.63 12.64 21.39
C THR A 141 -8.67 13.64 20.94
N ILE A 142 -9.91 13.19 20.84
CA ILE A 142 -11.04 14.07 20.53
C ILE A 142 -11.43 14.82 21.81
N ASN A 143 -11.45 16.15 21.75
CA ASN A 143 -12.04 16.95 22.82
C ASN A 143 -13.56 16.79 22.76
N ILE A 144 -14.13 16.14 23.79
CA ILE A 144 -15.56 15.82 23.85
C ILE A 144 -16.45 17.06 23.98
N VAL A 145 -15.98 18.11 24.65
CA VAL A 145 -16.71 19.38 24.79
C VAL A 145 -16.86 20.02 23.42
N THR A 146 -15.74 20.20 22.72
CA THR A 146 -15.75 20.72 21.34
C THR A 146 -16.62 19.85 20.43
N ALA A 147 -16.50 18.52 20.51
CA ALA A 147 -17.27 17.62 19.67
C ALA A 147 -18.79 17.74 19.93
N SER A 148 -19.21 17.94 21.18
CA SER A 148 -20.62 18.11 21.55
C SER A 148 -21.23 19.43 21.08
N GLU A 149 -20.40 20.46 20.90
CA GLU A 149 -20.83 21.81 20.47
C GLU A 149 -20.92 21.96 18.94
N LEU A 150 -20.37 21.02 18.16
CA LEU A 150 -20.35 21.10 16.69
C LEU A 150 -21.74 21.03 16.05
N ASN A 151 -22.74 20.52 16.78
CA ASN A 151 -24.11 20.32 16.30
C ASN A 151 -24.13 19.62 14.93
N ASN A 152 -23.48 18.46 14.84
CA ASN A 152 -23.41 17.69 13.61
C ASN A 152 -24.82 17.34 13.12
N LYS A 153 -25.06 17.53 11.82
CA LYS A 153 -26.35 17.26 11.18
C LYS A 153 -26.24 16.11 10.18
N PRO A 154 -27.37 15.43 9.87
CA PRO A 154 -27.43 14.47 8.78
C PRO A 154 -26.97 15.05 7.45
N PHE A 155 -26.55 14.17 6.55
CA PHE A 155 -26.25 14.52 5.17
C PHE A 155 -27.41 15.34 4.54
N PRO A 156 -27.14 16.43 3.82
CA PRO A 156 -25.83 16.92 3.36
C PRO A 156 -25.12 17.94 4.29
N GLU A 157 -25.72 18.32 5.43
CA GLU A 157 -25.24 19.42 6.29
C GLU A 157 -24.26 18.97 7.39
N GLN A 158 -23.51 17.91 7.15
CA GLN A 158 -22.61 17.30 8.12
C GLN A 158 -21.52 18.27 8.58
N VAL A 159 -21.27 18.31 9.89
CA VAL A 159 -20.24 19.15 10.51
C VAL A 159 -19.14 18.24 11.05
N ALA A 160 -18.06 18.15 10.27
CA ALA A 160 -16.90 17.35 10.62
C ALA A 160 -16.06 17.97 11.74
N TYR A 161 -15.46 17.14 12.57
CA TYR A 161 -14.57 17.60 13.64
C TYR A 161 -13.39 18.40 13.07
N PRO A 162 -13.23 19.69 13.44
CA PRO A 162 -12.33 20.60 12.72
C PRO A 162 -10.90 20.59 13.25
N THR A 163 -10.67 20.08 14.47
CA THR A 163 -9.40 20.25 15.16
C THR A 163 -8.41 19.16 14.77
N GLN A 164 -7.18 19.56 14.46
CA GLN A 164 -6.06 18.71 14.05
C GLN A 164 -6.28 17.99 12.71
N ALA A 165 -5.17 17.57 12.10
CA ALA A 165 -5.19 16.61 11.00
C ALA A 165 -5.06 15.20 11.55
N TRP A 166 -5.72 14.25 10.87
CA TRP A 166 -5.83 12.88 11.36
C TRP A 166 -5.57 11.86 10.26
N THR A 167 -4.73 10.88 10.54
CA THR A 167 -4.71 9.63 9.77
C THR A 167 -5.92 8.75 10.15
N PRO A 168 -6.43 7.88 9.26
CA PRO A 168 -7.49 6.90 9.59
C PRO A 168 -7.24 6.15 10.89
N GLU A 169 -6.06 5.54 11.07
CA GLU A 169 -5.77 4.74 12.26
C GLU A 169 -5.89 5.56 13.56
N ASN A 170 -5.32 6.77 13.60
CA ASN A 170 -5.36 7.61 14.80
C ASN A 170 -6.76 8.20 15.06
N TRP A 171 -7.50 8.58 14.01
CA TRP A 171 -8.88 9.07 14.15
C TRP A 171 -9.77 8.03 14.82
N PHE A 172 -9.84 6.82 14.26
CA PHE A 172 -10.72 5.78 14.79
C PHE A 172 -10.26 5.24 16.14
N LYS A 173 -8.96 5.27 16.41
CA LYS A 173 -8.43 5.00 17.76
C LYS A 173 -8.92 6.04 18.77
N ALA A 174 -9.05 7.31 18.39
CA ALA A 174 -9.58 8.36 19.25
C ALA A 174 -11.11 8.27 19.39
N VAL A 175 -11.84 7.95 18.32
CA VAL A 175 -13.30 7.70 18.37
C VAL A 175 -13.62 6.56 19.34
N LEU A 176 -12.84 5.48 19.34
CA LEU A 176 -13.01 4.37 20.30
C LEU A 176 -12.81 4.76 21.77
N LYS A 177 -12.15 5.89 22.07
CA LYS A 177 -12.03 6.39 23.46
C LYS A 177 -13.27 7.15 23.92
N LEU A 178 -14.14 7.55 22.99
CA LEU A 178 -15.40 8.21 23.33
C LEU A 178 -16.40 7.19 23.88
N PRO A 179 -17.37 7.63 24.71
CA PRO A 179 -18.46 6.80 25.18
C PRO A 179 -19.51 6.61 24.07
N LEU A 180 -19.17 5.83 23.04
CA LEU A 180 -20.11 5.47 21.96
C LEU A 180 -21.35 4.79 22.54
N ALA A 181 -22.53 5.26 22.14
CA ALA A 181 -23.82 4.75 22.62
C ALA A 181 -24.08 3.32 22.12
N GLU A 182 -23.70 3.02 20.88
CA GLU A 182 -23.91 1.73 20.26
C GLU A 182 -22.67 0.82 20.34
N LYS A 183 -22.86 -0.42 20.82
CA LYS A 183 -21.79 -1.44 20.85
C LYS A 183 -21.42 -1.94 19.44
N SER A 184 -22.37 -1.93 18.50
CA SER A 184 -22.18 -2.26 17.08
C SER A 184 -21.12 -1.36 16.45
N ASP A 185 -21.22 -0.05 16.65
CA ASP A 185 -20.24 0.92 16.14
C ASP A 185 -18.84 0.66 16.67
N ARG A 186 -18.73 0.45 17.99
CA ARG A 186 -17.46 0.13 18.64
C ARG A 186 -16.81 -1.11 18.03
N ASN A 187 -17.56 -2.20 17.87
CA ASN A 187 -17.05 -3.44 17.30
C ASN A 187 -16.67 -3.27 15.82
N ASN A 188 -17.49 -2.56 15.05
CA ASN A 188 -17.25 -2.29 13.64
C ASN A 188 -15.97 -1.47 13.41
N ILE A 189 -15.78 -0.40 14.19
CA ILE A 189 -14.58 0.43 14.17
C ILE A 189 -13.36 -0.38 14.61
N TRP A 190 -13.48 -1.16 15.69
CA TRP A 190 -12.39 -1.98 16.22
C TRP A 190 -11.89 -2.96 15.15
N ASN A 191 -12.78 -3.70 14.48
CA ASN A 191 -12.41 -4.63 13.40
C ASN A 191 -11.64 -3.93 12.27
N HIS A 192 -12.08 -2.75 11.83
CA HIS A 192 -11.40 -2.03 10.75
C HIS A 192 -10.09 -1.36 11.21
N LEU A 193 -9.98 -1.00 12.49
CA LEU A 193 -8.72 -0.55 13.07
C LEU A 193 -7.65 -1.66 13.00
N TYR A 194 -8.04 -2.92 13.19
CA TYR A 194 -7.14 -4.06 12.99
C TYR A 194 -6.68 -4.16 11.54
N ILE A 195 -7.59 -3.99 10.59
CA ILE A 195 -7.26 -3.99 9.15
C ILE A 195 -6.30 -2.82 8.82
N MET A 196 -6.52 -1.63 9.36
CA MET A 196 -5.61 -0.48 9.19
C MET A 196 -4.21 -0.76 9.73
N ARG A 197 -4.10 -1.43 10.87
CA ARG A 197 -2.81 -1.84 11.42
C ARG A 197 -2.17 -2.92 10.56
N ALA A 198 -2.94 -3.91 10.13
CA ALA A 198 -2.46 -5.00 9.27
C ALA A 198 -1.92 -4.46 7.94
N TRP A 199 -2.63 -3.52 7.32
CA TRP A 199 -2.18 -2.75 6.17
C TRP A 199 -0.82 -2.09 6.44
N ARG A 200 -0.73 -1.25 7.48
CA ARG A 200 0.51 -0.55 7.82
C ARG A 200 1.69 -1.51 8.03
N TRP A 201 1.46 -2.63 8.71
CA TRP A 201 2.51 -3.64 8.94
C TRP A 201 2.87 -4.44 7.69
N ASN A 202 1.93 -4.70 6.79
CA ASN A 202 2.16 -5.44 5.55
C ASN A 202 2.99 -4.64 4.52
N LEU A 203 3.12 -3.33 4.68
CA LEU A 203 4.12 -2.55 3.93
C LEU A 203 5.56 -3.02 4.15
N ILE A 204 5.90 -3.53 5.35
CA ILE A 204 7.26 -4.02 5.63
C ILE A 204 7.62 -5.20 4.71
N PRO A 205 6.87 -6.33 4.70
CA PRO A 205 7.19 -7.43 3.81
C PRO A 205 7.09 -7.04 2.34
N LEU A 206 6.18 -6.13 1.95
CA LEU A 206 6.14 -5.58 0.58
C LEU A 206 7.47 -4.90 0.19
N VAL A 207 8.03 -4.06 1.07
CA VAL A 207 9.33 -3.42 0.85
C VAL A 207 10.46 -4.45 0.80
N VAL A 208 10.51 -5.37 1.76
CA VAL A 208 11.55 -6.39 1.84
C VAL A 208 11.59 -7.23 0.56
N PHE A 209 10.44 -7.78 0.13
CA PHE A 209 10.40 -8.57 -1.09
C PHE A 209 10.55 -7.72 -2.36
N GLY A 210 10.12 -6.46 -2.35
CA GLY A 210 10.35 -5.52 -3.44
C GLY A 210 11.84 -5.27 -3.68
N VAL A 211 12.60 -5.02 -2.62
CA VAL A 211 14.05 -4.81 -2.68
C VAL A 211 14.78 -6.10 -3.06
N ILE A 212 14.43 -7.23 -2.44
CA ILE A 212 15.00 -8.54 -2.80
C ILE A 212 14.78 -8.82 -4.29
N PHE A 213 13.55 -8.65 -4.77
CA PHE A 213 13.23 -8.90 -6.17
C PHE A 213 14.01 -7.96 -7.11
N ALA A 214 14.13 -6.67 -6.77
CA ALA A 214 14.91 -5.72 -7.55
C ALA A 214 16.39 -6.14 -7.66
N VAL A 215 17.01 -6.54 -6.55
CA VAL A 215 18.39 -7.06 -6.54
C VAL A 215 18.50 -8.31 -7.41
N VAL A 216 17.61 -9.28 -7.23
CA VAL A 216 17.60 -10.54 -7.98
C VAL A 216 17.42 -10.30 -9.48
N ALA A 217 16.52 -9.40 -9.89
CA ALA A 217 16.28 -9.04 -11.27
C ALA A 217 17.50 -8.35 -11.93
N LEU A 218 18.18 -7.47 -11.19
CA LEU A 218 19.41 -6.81 -11.67
C LEU A 218 20.58 -7.80 -11.80
N LEU A 219 20.72 -8.74 -10.86
CA LEU A 219 21.72 -9.80 -10.93
C LEU A 219 21.46 -10.73 -12.14
N ASP A 220 20.21 -11.15 -12.37
CA ASP A 220 19.80 -11.93 -13.55
C ASP A 220 20.15 -11.21 -14.86
N ALA A 221 19.91 -9.90 -14.92
CA ALA A 221 20.24 -9.07 -16.07
C ALA A 221 21.76 -9.00 -16.33
N ARG A 222 22.56 -8.83 -15.27
CA ARG A 222 24.03 -8.78 -15.35
C ARG A 222 24.63 -10.10 -15.80
N GLU A 223 24.15 -11.22 -15.25
CA GLU A 223 24.63 -12.56 -15.62
C GLU A 223 24.36 -12.87 -17.09
N LYS A 224 23.16 -12.54 -17.59
CA LYS A 224 22.80 -12.72 -19.00
C LYS A 224 23.60 -11.83 -19.94
N LYS A 225 23.89 -10.59 -19.56
CA LYS A 225 24.77 -9.70 -20.34
C LYS A 225 26.17 -10.28 -20.48
N ARG A 226 26.75 -10.81 -19.40
CA ARG A 226 28.06 -11.47 -19.41
C ARG A 226 28.06 -12.69 -20.33
N PHE A 227 27.09 -13.59 -20.18
CA PHE A 227 26.99 -14.80 -20.99
C PHE A 227 26.86 -14.49 -22.50
N MET A 228 26.03 -13.51 -22.88
CA MET A 228 25.89 -13.09 -24.27
C MET A 228 27.15 -12.42 -24.82
N GLY A 229 27.87 -11.65 -24.00
CA GLY A 229 29.15 -11.03 -24.35
C GLY A 229 30.23 -12.08 -24.67
N SER A 230 30.39 -13.07 -23.80
CA SER A 230 31.35 -14.17 -23.98
C SER A 230 31.05 -14.99 -25.24
N ARG A 231 29.78 -15.29 -25.54
CA ARG A 231 29.40 -16.00 -26.78
C ARG A 231 29.73 -15.21 -28.05
N ARG A 232 29.53 -13.89 -28.04
CA ARG A 232 29.89 -13.03 -29.19
C ARG A 232 31.40 -12.97 -29.41
N ALA A 233 32.19 -12.90 -28.34
CA ALA A 233 33.65 -12.91 -28.43
C ALA A 233 34.18 -14.23 -29.01
N LEU A 234 33.64 -15.37 -28.54
CA LEU A 234 33.99 -16.70 -29.06
C LEU A 234 33.59 -16.93 -30.53
N TRP A 235 32.57 -16.23 -31.02
CA TRP A 235 32.17 -16.28 -32.43
C TRP A 235 33.06 -15.39 -33.30
N LYS A 236 33.42 -14.19 -32.83
CA LYS A 236 34.34 -13.29 -33.55
C LYS A 236 35.78 -13.81 -33.64
N GLY A 237 36.25 -14.56 -32.65
CA GLY A 237 37.59 -15.18 -32.66
C GLY A 237 37.69 -16.48 -33.48
N ARG A 238 36.61 -16.88 -34.16
CA ARG A 238 36.54 -18.08 -35.00
C ARG A 238 36.42 -17.75 -36.50
N VAL A 239 36.51 -16.47 -36.86
CA VAL A 239 36.49 -15.94 -38.23
C VAL A 239 37.90 -15.46 -38.58
#